data_AF-A0A401I697-F1
#
_entry.id   AF-A0A401I697-F1
#
_cell.length_a   1.000
_cell.length_b   1.000
_cell.length_c   1.000
_cell.angle_alpha   90.00
_cell.angle_beta   90.00
_cell.angle_gamma   90.00
#
_symmetry.space_group_name_H-M   'P 1'
#
loop_
_entity.id
_entity.type
_entity.pdbx_description
1 polymer ?
#
loop_
_entity_poly.entity_id
_entity_poly.type
_entity_poly.pdbx_seq_one_letter_code
_entity_poly.pdbx_strand_id
1 'polypeptide(L)'
;MARMILLAVLALLVGWLIYGGYVRGRLRRVYGRMARLHAELSGAGEALEQYISLMQGATRRQALTAEERLSGVLEAAHALMRQMTDGVQSPWQVGRAARETTSWERAADRLERTAAELQTELEQLRKLERRVQLLQEERRQELHRLRSRAAAQRLSGVSEELERIAQELEEAEAIGVFDPAGAAERLADIETYTAALERRLRQRQRDRA
;
A
#
# COMPACT_ATOMS: atom_id res chain seq x y z
N MET A 1 -25.05 -2.31 -62.87
CA MET A 1 -25.77 -2.37 -61.58
C MET A 1 -25.22 -3.48 -60.68
N ALA A 2 -25.34 -4.77 -61.05
CA ALA A 2 -24.90 -5.90 -60.20
C ALA A 2 -23.41 -5.86 -59.77
N ARG A 3 -22.48 -5.49 -60.65
CA ARG A 3 -21.05 -5.35 -60.32
C ARG A 3 -20.76 -4.24 -59.29
N MET A 4 -21.51 -3.14 -59.30
CA MET A 4 -21.32 -2.05 -58.34
C MET A 4 -21.87 -2.43 -56.95
N ILE A 5 -22.97 -3.16 -56.90
CA ILE A 5 -23.53 -3.72 -55.66
C ILE A 5 -22.56 -4.73 -55.04
N LEU A 6 -21.98 -5.60 -55.87
CA LEU A 6 -21.01 -6.60 -55.42
C LEU A 6 -19.73 -5.95 -54.86
N LEU A 7 -19.23 -4.90 -55.51
CA LEU A 7 -18.08 -4.12 -55.02
C LEU A 7 -18.37 -3.38 -53.71
N ALA A 8 -19.57 -2.82 -53.55
CA ALA A 8 -19.99 -2.16 -52.32
C ALA A 8 -20.11 -3.16 -51.14
N VAL A 9 -20.66 -4.35 -51.38
CA VAL A 9 -20.72 -5.43 -50.38
C VAL A 9 -19.32 -5.94 -50.02
N LEU A 10 -18.43 -6.09 -51.00
CA LEU A 10 -17.05 -6.51 -50.76
C LEU A 10 -16.30 -5.46 -49.92
N ALA A 11 -16.46 -4.17 -50.23
CA ALA A 11 -15.85 -3.07 -49.47
C ALA A 11 -16.35 -3.03 -48.02
N LEU A 12 -17.65 -3.27 -47.80
CA LEU A 12 -18.23 -3.38 -46.45
C LEU A 12 -17.66 -4.58 -45.67
N LEU A 13 -17.51 -5.74 -46.32
CA LEU A 13 -16.91 -6.92 -45.69
C LEU A 13 -15.44 -6.71 -45.33
N VAL A 14 -14.66 -6.08 -46.22
CA VAL A 14 -13.26 -5.75 -45.96
C VAL A 14 -13.15 -4.72 -44.83
N GLY A 15 -13.99 -3.68 -44.83
CA GLY A 15 -14.06 -2.71 -43.73
C GLY A 15 -14.41 -3.36 -42.39
N TRP A 16 -15.33 -4.32 -42.40
CA TRP A 16 -15.72 -5.07 -41.21
C TRP A 16 -14.60 -6.00 -40.71
N LEU A 17 -13.86 -6.65 -41.60
CA LEU A 17 -12.67 -7.46 -41.26
C LEU A 17 -11.56 -6.62 -40.62
N ILE A 18 -11.24 -5.45 -41.21
CA ILE A 18 -10.24 -4.52 -40.67
C ILE A 18 -10.68 -4.00 -39.30
N TYR A 19 -11.94 -3.61 -39.17
CA TYR A 19 -12.50 -3.11 -37.91
C TYR A 19 -12.53 -4.19 -36.82
N GLY A 20 -12.92 -5.42 -37.17
CA GLY A 20 -12.90 -6.57 -36.26
C GLY A 20 -11.48 -6.92 -35.79
N GLY A 21 -10.49 -6.85 -36.70
CA GLY A 21 -9.08 -7.01 -36.37
C GLY A 21 -8.57 -5.93 -35.39
N TYR A 22 -8.95 -4.68 -35.62
CA TYR A 22 -8.61 -3.56 -34.74
C TYR A 22 -9.18 -3.73 -33.32
N VAL A 23 -10.47 -4.06 -33.20
CA VAL A 23 -11.14 -4.30 -31.92
C VAL A 23 -10.48 -5.47 -31.18
N ARG A 24 -10.23 -6.58 -31.87
CA ARG A 24 -9.55 -7.76 -31.29
C ARG A 24 -8.14 -7.43 -30.78
N GLY A 25 -7.39 -6.61 -31.52
CA GLY A 25 -6.06 -6.13 -31.10
C GLY A 25 -6.12 -5.22 -29.86
N ARG A 26 -7.14 -4.36 -29.75
CA ARG A 26 -7.36 -3.50 -28.58
C ARG A 26 -7.72 -4.32 -27.34
N LEU A 27 -8.62 -5.28 -27.48
CA LEU A 27 -9.02 -6.19 -26.40
C LEU A 27 -7.85 -7.04 -25.89
N ARG A 28 -7.02 -7.56 -26.80
CA ARG A 28 -5.80 -8.30 -26.43
C ARG A 28 -4.84 -7.45 -25.60
N ARG A 29 -4.71 -6.15 -25.90
CA ARG A 29 -3.89 -5.23 -25.10
C ARG A 29 -4.46 -5.01 -23.72
N VAL A 30 -5.77 -4.76 -23.59
CA VAL A 30 -6.43 -4.58 -22.29
C VAL A 30 -6.33 -5.84 -21.45
N TYR A 31 -6.63 -7.00 -22.03
CA TYR A 31 -6.46 -8.30 -21.38
C TYR A 31 -5.02 -8.52 -20.91
N GLY A 32 -4.03 -8.26 -21.76
CA GLY A 32 -2.61 -8.39 -21.40
C GLY A 32 -2.14 -7.39 -20.33
N ARG A 33 -2.79 -6.24 -20.17
CA ARG A 33 -2.57 -5.34 -19.02
C ARG A 33 -3.17 -5.94 -17.75
N MET A 34 -4.43 -6.36 -17.80
CA MET A 34 -5.14 -6.94 -16.64
C MET A 34 -4.48 -8.24 -16.16
N ALA A 35 -4.01 -9.10 -17.07
CA ALA A 35 -3.30 -10.32 -16.70
C ALA A 35 -1.99 -10.05 -15.96
N ARG A 36 -1.25 -9.01 -16.37
CA ARG A 36 -0.02 -8.58 -15.66
C ARG A 36 -0.34 -7.99 -14.29
N LEU A 37 -1.31 -7.08 -14.23
CA LEU A 37 -1.77 -6.49 -12.97
C LEU A 37 -2.29 -7.56 -12.00
N HIS A 38 -3.05 -8.54 -12.49
CA HIS A 38 -3.54 -9.65 -11.68
C HIS A 38 -2.37 -10.47 -11.12
N ALA A 39 -1.39 -10.83 -11.95
CA ALA A 39 -0.19 -11.56 -11.48
C ALA A 39 0.61 -10.77 -10.44
N GLU A 40 0.83 -9.47 -10.66
CA GLU A 40 1.53 -8.59 -9.71
C GLU A 40 0.79 -8.48 -8.38
N LEU A 41 -0.53 -8.28 -8.41
CA LEU A 41 -1.35 -8.16 -7.20
C LEU A 41 -1.53 -9.50 -6.48
N SER A 42 -1.59 -10.63 -7.19
CA SER A 42 -1.63 -11.95 -6.55
C SER A 42 -0.36 -12.22 -5.75
N GLY A 43 0.81 -11.89 -6.31
CA GLY A 43 2.07 -11.99 -5.58
C GLY A 43 2.15 -11.03 -4.38
N ALA A 44 1.57 -9.83 -4.51
CA ALA A 44 1.45 -8.90 -3.38
C ALA A 44 0.49 -9.42 -2.29
N GLY A 45 -0.56 -10.15 -2.68
CA GLY A 45 -1.52 -10.77 -1.77
C GLY A 45 -0.90 -11.85 -0.90
N GLU A 46 -0.14 -12.78 -1.49
CA GLU A 46 0.59 -13.80 -0.74
C GLU A 46 1.56 -13.18 0.28
N ALA A 47 2.28 -12.14 -0.12
CA ALA A 47 3.19 -11.42 0.76
C ALA A 47 2.44 -10.68 1.89
N LEU A 48 1.25 -10.14 1.61
CA LEU A 48 0.43 -9.44 2.60
C LEU A 48 -0.23 -10.41 3.58
N GLU A 49 -0.71 -11.57 3.13
CA GLU A 49 -1.26 -12.61 4.00
C GLU A 49 -0.19 -13.11 4.99
N GLN A 50 1.03 -13.35 4.50
CA GLN A 50 2.16 -13.70 5.36
C GLN A 50 2.47 -12.57 6.37
N TYR A 51 2.43 -11.31 5.92
CA TYR A 51 2.62 -10.15 6.80
C TYR A 51 1.55 -10.07 7.90
N ILE A 52 0.27 -10.25 7.56
CA ILE A 52 -0.85 -10.23 8.51
C ILE A 52 -0.71 -11.33 9.57
N SER A 53 -0.21 -12.50 9.18
CA SER A 53 -0.02 -13.63 10.11
C SER A 53 1.00 -13.32 11.22
N LEU A 54 1.96 -12.43 10.94
CA LEU A 54 3.02 -12.03 11.85
C LEU A 54 2.65 -10.79 12.66
N MET A 55 1.77 -9.92 12.13
CA MET A 55 1.44 -8.64 12.75
C MET A 55 0.28 -8.71 13.75
N GLN A 56 0.23 -7.72 14.64
CA GLN A 56 -0.77 -7.58 15.70
C GLN A 56 -1.33 -6.15 15.75
N GLY A 57 -2.35 -5.96 16.59
CA GLY A 57 -2.83 -4.62 16.99
C GLY A 57 -3.30 -3.71 15.85
N ALA A 58 -2.80 -2.47 15.85
CA ALA A 58 -3.17 -1.46 14.86
C ALA A 58 -2.63 -1.79 13.46
N THR A 59 -1.39 -2.27 13.38
CA THR A 59 -0.74 -2.66 12.12
C THR A 59 -1.49 -3.80 11.42
N ARG A 60 -1.91 -4.82 12.18
CA ARG A 60 -2.72 -5.92 11.63
C ARG A 60 -4.04 -5.43 11.05
N ARG A 61 -4.73 -4.49 11.71
CA ARG A 61 -6.00 -3.93 11.22
C ARG A 61 -5.81 -3.20 9.88
N GLN A 62 -4.75 -2.40 9.76
CA GLN A 62 -4.42 -1.71 8.51
C GLN A 62 -4.09 -2.72 7.39
N ALA A 63 -3.33 -3.76 7.71
CA ALA A 63 -2.98 -4.80 6.74
C ALA A 63 -4.22 -5.62 6.28
N LEU A 64 -5.13 -5.97 7.19
CA LEU A 64 -6.41 -6.62 6.85
C LEU A 64 -7.29 -5.75 5.94
N THR A 65 -7.35 -4.44 6.18
CA THR A 65 -8.09 -3.52 5.29
C THR A 65 -7.45 -3.46 3.90
N ALA A 66 -6.12 -3.48 3.81
CA ALA A 66 -5.43 -3.55 2.53
C ALA A 66 -5.68 -4.89 1.81
N GLU A 67 -5.75 -6.01 2.53
CA GLU A 67 -6.04 -7.34 2.00
C GLU A 67 -7.46 -7.43 1.44
N GLU A 68 -8.46 -6.94 2.17
CA GLU A 68 -9.86 -6.92 1.71
C GLU A 68 -10.00 -6.12 0.40
N ARG A 69 -9.36 -4.95 0.33
CA ARG A 69 -9.35 -4.12 -0.90
C ARG A 69 -8.61 -4.81 -2.04
N LEU A 70 -7.47 -5.46 -1.77
CA LEU A 70 -6.70 -6.22 -2.75
C LEU A 70 -7.53 -7.37 -3.33
N SER A 71 -8.21 -8.15 -2.48
CA SER A 71 -9.10 -9.23 -2.91
C SER A 71 -10.21 -8.69 -3.83
N GLY A 72 -10.84 -7.58 -3.45
CA GLY A 72 -11.86 -6.94 -4.29
C GLY A 72 -11.32 -6.49 -5.66
N VAL A 73 -10.09 -5.97 -5.73
CA VAL A 73 -9.45 -5.61 -7.00
C VAL A 73 -9.12 -6.85 -7.84
N LEU A 74 -8.61 -7.92 -7.22
CA LEU A 74 -8.31 -9.19 -7.89
C LEU A 74 -9.57 -9.85 -8.48
N GLU A 75 -10.66 -9.89 -7.71
CA GLU A 75 -11.96 -10.39 -8.16
C GLU A 75 -12.50 -9.55 -9.33
N ALA A 76 -12.45 -8.23 -9.22
CA ALA A 76 -12.91 -7.33 -10.28
C ALA A 76 -12.07 -7.46 -11.56
N ALA A 77 -10.74 -7.57 -11.43
CA ALA A 77 -9.85 -7.82 -12.55
C ALA A 77 -10.13 -9.17 -13.21
N HIS A 78 -10.35 -10.22 -12.42
CA HIS A 78 -10.71 -11.55 -12.91
C HIS A 78 -12.06 -11.55 -13.65
N ALA A 79 -13.08 -10.90 -13.07
CA ALA A 79 -14.39 -10.74 -13.69
C ALA A 79 -14.30 -9.98 -15.03
N LEU A 80 -13.51 -8.91 -15.09
CA LEU A 80 -13.29 -8.13 -16.31
C LEU A 80 -12.57 -8.96 -17.38
N MET A 81 -11.55 -9.73 -17.02
CA MET A 81 -10.85 -10.65 -17.93
C MET A 81 -11.80 -11.72 -18.49
N ARG A 82 -12.68 -12.27 -17.64
CA ARG A 82 -13.69 -13.25 -18.06
C ARG A 82 -14.71 -12.64 -19.02
N GLN A 83 -15.25 -11.45 -18.72
CA GLN A 83 -16.16 -10.73 -19.60
C GLN A 83 -15.53 -10.44 -20.98
N MET A 84 -14.26 -10.04 -21.03
CA MET A 84 -13.54 -9.83 -22.29
C MET A 84 -13.34 -11.13 -23.08
N THR A 85 -13.18 -12.27 -22.38
CA THR A 85 -13.00 -13.58 -23.02
C THR A 85 -14.33 -14.10 -23.57
N ASP A 86 -15.41 -13.95 -22.82
CA ASP A 86 -16.76 -14.40 -23.19
C ASP A 86 -17.37 -13.53 -24.31
N GLY A 87 -17.05 -12.23 -24.34
CA GLY A 87 -17.58 -11.27 -25.34
C GLY A 87 -16.97 -11.36 -26.75
N VAL A 88 -15.95 -12.19 -26.97
CA VAL A 88 -15.18 -12.25 -28.24
C VAL A 88 -15.27 -13.62 -28.92
N GLN A 89 -16.16 -14.50 -28.46
CA GLN A 89 -16.27 -15.88 -28.97
C GLN A 89 -16.91 -15.99 -30.35
N SER A 90 -17.72 -15.00 -30.78
CA SER A 90 -18.37 -14.99 -32.10
C SER A 90 -18.13 -13.69 -32.90
N PRO A 91 -17.98 -13.74 -34.24
CA PRO A 91 -17.80 -12.56 -35.08
C PRO A 91 -18.91 -11.50 -34.94
N TRP A 92 -20.15 -11.91 -34.68
CA TRP A 92 -21.27 -10.99 -34.42
C TRP A 92 -21.19 -10.30 -33.06
N GLN A 93 -20.54 -10.92 -32.08
CA GLN A 93 -20.29 -10.34 -30.77
C GLN A 93 -19.16 -9.31 -30.81
N VAL A 94 -18.23 -9.37 -31.77
CA VAL A 94 -17.14 -8.40 -31.95
C VAL A 94 -17.69 -6.97 -32.17
N GLY A 95 -18.81 -6.83 -32.88
CA GLY A 95 -19.46 -5.52 -33.08
C GLY A 95 -20.08 -4.94 -31.80
N ARG A 96 -20.57 -5.79 -30.89
CA ARG A 96 -21.09 -5.39 -29.56
C ARG A 96 -19.93 -5.12 -28.60
N ALA A 97 -18.92 -6.00 -28.62
CA ALA A 97 -17.66 -5.85 -27.89
C ALA A 97 -16.95 -4.54 -28.25
N ALA A 98 -17.05 -4.05 -29.49
CA ALA A 98 -16.48 -2.77 -29.89
C ALA A 98 -17.05 -1.56 -29.11
N ARG A 99 -18.36 -1.59 -28.79
CA ARG A 99 -19.00 -0.56 -27.95
C ARG A 99 -18.61 -0.71 -26.48
N GLU A 100 -18.47 -1.95 -26.03
CA GLU A 100 -18.12 -2.30 -24.65
C GLU A 100 -16.60 -2.19 -24.38
N THR A 101 -15.77 -2.14 -25.42
CA THR A 101 -14.30 -2.02 -25.29
C THR A 101 -13.93 -0.76 -24.52
N THR A 102 -14.59 0.36 -24.82
CA THR A 102 -14.36 1.64 -24.13
C THR A 102 -14.83 1.60 -22.67
N SER A 103 -15.83 0.79 -22.31
CA SER A 103 -16.20 0.58 -20.90
C SER A 103 -15.22 -0.34 -20.19
N TRP A 104 -14.72 -1.39 -20.85
CA TRP A 104 -13.72 -2.28 -20.28
C TRP A 104 -12.38 -1.58 -20.07
N GLU A 105 -11.98 -0.69 -20.98
CA GLU A 105 -10.80 0.15 -20.78
C GLU A 105 -10.96 1.09 -19.59
N ARG A 106 -12.11 1.77 -19.47
CA ARG A 106 -12.37 2.61 -18.29
C ARG A 106 -12.39 1.81 -16.99
N ALA A 107 -12.86 0.57 -17.02
CA ALA A 107 -12.81 -0.31 -15.86
C ALA A 107 -11.37 -0.74 -15.54
N ALA A 108 -10.60 -1.13 -16.55
CA ALA A 108 -9.18 -1.46 -16.43
C ALA A 108 -8.37 -0.29 -15.87
N ASP A 109 -8.56 0.93 -16.39
CA ASP A 109 -7.85 2.12 -15.92
C ASP A 109 -8.23 2.48 -14.47
N ARG A 110 -9.46 2.21 -14.03
CA ARG A 110 -9.86 2.37 -12.62
C ARG A 110 -9.16 1.34 -11.73
N LEU A 111 -9.14 0.08 -12.14
CA LEU A 111 -8.47 -0.98 -11.40
C LEU A 111 -6.96 -0.74 -11.31
N GLU A 112 -6.32 -0.24 -12.38
CA GLU A 112 -4.91 0.17 -12.38
C GLU A 112 -4.64 1.28 -11.36
N ARG A 113 -5.52 2.28 -11.24
CA ARG A 113 -5.37 3.33 -10.23
C ARG A 113 -5.53 2.79 -8.81
N THR A 114 -6.56 2.00 -8.56
CA THR A 114 -6.77 1.39 -7.24
C THR A 114 -5.63 0.45 -6.86
N ALA A 115 -5.08 -0.29 -7.83
CA ALA A 115 -3.89 -1.12 -7.62
C ALA A 115 -2.65 -0.29 -7.24
N ALA A 116 -2.43 0.84 -7.92
CA ALA A 116 -1.33 1.75 -7.60
C ALA A 116 -1.48 2.41 -6.21
N GLU A 117 -2.71 2.77 -5.84
CA GLU A 117 -3.03 3.25 -4.49
C GLU A 117 -2.71 2.18 -3.44
N LEU A 118 -3.14 0.93 -3.66
CA LEU A 118 -2.85 -0.19 -2.75
C LEU A 118 -1.35 -0.48 -2.64
N GLN A 119 -0.60 -0.46 -3.74
CA GLN A 119 0.85 -0.59 -3.70
C GLN A 119 1.51 0.50 -2.86
N THR A 120 1.01 1.73 -2.97
CA THR A 120 1.49 2.86 -2.17
C THR A 120 1.21 2.65 -0.68
N GLU A 121 0.01 2.17 -0.32
CA GLU A 121 -0.35 1.84 1.06
C GLU A 121 0.55 0.72 1.64
N LEU A 122 0.83 -0.33 0.86
CA LEU A 122 1.74 -1.41 1.24
C LEU A 122 3.17 -0.92 1.44
N GLU A 123 3.65 -0.02 0.57
CA GLU A 123 4.95 0.62 0.76
C GLU A 123 4.99 1.48 2.03
N GLN A 124 3.89 2.17 2.36
CA GLN A 124 3.80 2.96 3.57
C GLN A 124 3.90 2.09 4.82
N LEU A 125 3.27 0.91 4.85
CA LEU A 125 3.42 -0.06 5.94
C LEU A 125 4.90 -0.48 6.11
N ARG A 126 5.58 -0.83 5.02
CA ARG A 126 7.02 -1.17 5.06
C ARG A 126 7.93 0.01 5.43
N LYS A 127 7.54 1.23 5.08
CA LYS A 127 8.25 2.46 5.48
C LYS A 127 8.05 2.74 6.97
N LEU A 128 6.86 2.46 7.50
CA LEU A 128 6.55 2.60 8.92
C LEU A 128 7.44 1.69 9.77
N GLU A 129 7.61 0.41 9.40
CA GLU A 129 8.51 -0.51 10.10
C GLU A 129 9.93 0.04 10.22
N ARG A 130 10.51 0.46 9.08
CA ARG A 130 11.85 1.05 9.04
C ARG A 130 11.94 2.34 9.87
N ARG A 131 10.89 3.15 9.82
CA ARG A 131 10.82 4.39 10.61
C ARG A 131 10.77 4.09 12.10
N VAL A 132 10.01 3.09 12.53
CA VAL A 132 9.93 2.67 13.93
C VAL A 132 11.30 2.19 14.43
N GLN A 133 12.02 1.38 13.64
CA GLN A 133 13.38 0.96 13.98
C GLN A 133 14.33 2.15 14.18
N LEU A 134 14.27 3.13 13.27
CA LEU A 134 15.07 4.36 13.40
C LEU A 134 14.69 5.17 14.64
N LEU A 135 13.39 5.35 14.90
CA LEU A 135 12.90 6.08 16.07
C LEU A 135 13.31 5.40 17.38
N GLN A 136 13.27 4.06 17.44
CA GLN A 136 13.73 3.30 18.61
C GLN A 136 15.22 3.58 18.89
N GLU A 137 16.06 3.52 17.85
CA GLU A 137 17.49 3.80 17.99
C GLU A 137 17.75 5.26 18.41
N GLU A 138 17.04 6.22 17.81
CA GLU A 138 17.12 7.63 18.21
C GLU A 138 16.74 7.84 19.67
N ARG A 139 15.64 7.22 20.14
CA ARG A 139 15.19 7.33 21.53
C ARG A 139 16.16 6.66 22.51
N ARG A 140 16.76 5.51 22.15
CA ARG A 140 17.83 4.88 22.94
C ARG A 140 19.02 5.83 23.14
N GLN A 141 19.47 6.46 22.07
CA GLN A 141 20.58 7.41 22.12
C GLN A 141 20.22 8.65 22.94
N GLU A 142 19.01 9.18 22.80
CA GLU A 142 18.53 10.32 23.58
C GLU A 142 18.47 9.99 25.08
N LEU A 143 17.91 8.84 25.46
CA LEU A 143 17.87 8.38 26.84
C LEU A 143 19.28 8.25 27.43
N HIS A 144 20.24 7.70 26.67
CA HIS A 144 21.63 7.60 27.09
C HIS A 144 22.27 8.99 27.33
N ARG A 145 21.97 9.97 26.45
CA ARG A 145 22.42 11.37 26.62
C ARG A 145 21.80 12.01 27.86
N LEU A 146 20.52 11.77 28.13
CA LEU A 146 19.84 12.30 29.32
C LEU A 146 20.39 11.70 30.61
N ARG A 147 20.62 10.38 30.63
CA ARG A 147 21.25 9.67 31.76
C ARG A 147 22.65 10.20 32.07
N SER A 148 23.50 10.33 31.05
CA SER A 148 24.87 10.87 31.24
C SER A 148 24.86 12.32 31.73
N ARG A 149 23.95 13.16 31.21
CA ARG A 149 23.78 14.55 31.67
C ARG A 149 23.27 14.64 33.10
N ALA A 150 22.27 13.85 33.47
CA ALA A 150 21.73 13.81 34.84
C ALA A 150 22.79 13.35 35.85
N ALA A 151 23.60 12.34 35.49
CA ALA A 151 24.72 11.85 36.30
C ALA A 151 25.79 12.93 36.50
N ALA A 152 26.21 13.62 35.44
CA ALA A 152 27.18 14.71 35.51
C ALA A 152 26.72 15.86 36.43
N GLN A 153 25.41 16.12 36.47
CA GLN A 153 24.80 17.18 37.28
C GLN A 153 24.37 16.71 38.69
N ARG A 154 24.62 15.43 39.04
CA ARG A 154 24.23 14.81 40.32
C ARG A 154 22.75 15.01 40.67
N LEU A 155 21.87 14.93 39.67
CA LEU A 155 20.43 15.13 39.84
C LEU A 155 19.76 13.83 40.30
N SER A 156 19.82 13.56 41.61
CA SER A 156 19.27 12.33 42.21
C SER A 156 17.76 12.16 42.02
N GLY A 157 16.99 13.24 41.86
CA GLY A 157 15.53 13.20 41.69
C GLY A 157 15.03 12.95 40.27
N VAL A 158 15.90 12.60 39.31
CA VAL A 158 15.53 12.36 37.90
C VAL A 158 15.71 10.88 37.50
N SER A 159 16.33 10.07 38.36
CA SER A 159 16.61 8.67 38.07
C SER A 159 15.35 7.84 37.83
N GLU A 160 14.31 8.07 38.63
CA GLU A 160 13.05 7.31 38.54
C GLU A 160 12.27 7.67 37.26
N GLU A 161 12.26 8.95 36.85
CA GLU A 161 11.68 9.36 35.57
C GLU A 161 12.44 8.77 34.37
N LEU A 162 13.77 8.70 34.43
CA LEU A 162 14.60 8.09 33.37
C LEU A 162 14.41 6.57 33.29
N GLU A 163 14.22 5.90 34.43
CA GLU A 163 13.98 4.46 34.46
C GLU A 163 12.60 4.11 33.90
N ARG A 164 11.59 4.94 34.20
CA ARG A 164 10.26 4.81 33.60
C ARG A 164 10.30 4.98 32.09
N ILE A 165 11.02 5.99 31.57
CA ILE A 165 11.21 6.18 30.13
C ILE A 165 11.93 4.97 29.51
N ALA A 166 12.92 4.40 30.21
CA ALA A 166 13.62 3.21 29.75
C ALA A 166 12.69 1.99 29.62
N GLN A 167 11.83 1.78 30.61
CA GLN A 167 10.85 0.69 30.61
C GLN A 167 9.80 0.89 29.50
N GLU A 168 9.28 2.12 29.33
CA GLU A 168 8.33 2.42 28.25
C GLU A 168 8.96 2.22 26.86
N LEU A 169 10.25 2.54 26.71
CA LEU A 169 11.00 2.29 25.47
C LEU A 169 11.20 0.80 25.21
N GLU A 170 11.54 0.00 26.22
CA GLU A 170 11.67 -1.47 26.10
C GLU A 170 10.33 -2.12 25.70
N GLU A 171 9.22 -1.65 26.28
CA GLU A 171 7.88 -2.09 25.88
C GLU A 171 7.55 -1.71 24.43
N ALA A 172 7.88 -0.48 24.02
CA ALA A 172 7.68 -0.02 22.64
C ALA A 172 8.54 -0.82 21.64
N GLU A 173 9.73 -1.26 22.04
CA GLU A 173 10.60 -2.14 21.25
C GLU A 173 10.04 -3.54 21.09
N ALA A 174 9.58 -4.14 22.20
CA ALA A 174 8.96 -5.46 22.18
C ALA A 174 7.71 -5.49 21.28
N ILE A 175 6.90 -4.43 21.33
CA ILE A 175 5.70 -4.30 20.50
C ILE A 175 6.06 -3.97 19.04
N GLY A 176 7.08 -3.16 18.79
CA GLY A 176 7.41 -2.65 17.45
C GLY A 176 7.76 -3.71 16.41
N VAL A 177 8.10 -4.93 16.84
CA VAL A 177 8.30 -6.08 15.96
C VAL A 177 6.98 -6.59 15.35
N PHE A 178 5.88 -6.49 16.09
CA PHE A 178 4.58 -7.07 15.73
C PHE A 178 3.50 -6.01 15.49
N ASP A 179 3.61 -4.83 16.09
CA ASP A 179 2.73 -3.68 15.86
C ASP A 179 3.55 -2.37 15.71
N PRO A 180 4.22 -2.17 14.56
CA PRO A 180 4.90 -0.92 14.22
C PRO A 180 4.05 0.34 14.44
N ALA A 181 2.77 0.31 14.08
CA ALA A 181 1.86 1.44 14.27
C ALA A 181 1.64 1.76 15.76
N GLY A 182 1.38 0.74 16.58
CA GLY A 182 1.26 0.91 18.03
C GLY A 182 2.58 1.34 18.69
N ALA A 183 3.71 0.83 18.22
CA ALA A 183 5.02 1.27 18.69
C ALA A 183 5.33 2.72 18.31
N ALA A 184 4.95 3.16 17.11
CA ALA A 184 5.12 4.54 16.68
C ALA A 184 4.35 5.52 17.57
N GLU A 185 3.13 5.17 17.97
CA GLU A 185 2.32 5.96 18.91
C GLU A 185 3.02 6.08 20.26
N ARG A 186 3.46 4.96 20.84
CA ARG A 186 4.21 4.96 22.11
C ARG A 186 5.52 5.75 22.03
N LEU A 187 6.25 5.65 20.92
CA LEU A 187 7.50 6.41 20.73
C LEU A 187 7.26 7.92 20.66
N ALA A 188 6.11 8.36 20.13
CA ALA A 188 5.73 9.77 20.12
C ALA A 188 5.38 10.29 21.54
N ASP A 189 4.76 9.46 22.37
CA ASP A 189 4.53 9.77 23.78
C ASP A 189 5.85 9.88 24.53
N ILE A 190 6.77 8.92 24.32
CA ILE A 190 8.12 8.93 24.90
C ILE A 190 8.88 10.20 24.48
N GLU A 191 8.84 10.59 23.21
CA GLU A 191 9.44 11.84 22.72
C GLU A 191 8.91 13.07 23.45
N THR A 192 7.60 13.10 23.70
CA THR A 192 6.97 14.21 24.44
C THR A 192 7.47 14.24 25.89
N TYR A 193 7.60 13.08 26.54
CA TYR A 193 8.13 12.97 27.89
C TYR A 193 9.63 13.32 27.97
N THR A 194 10.47 12.83 27.05
CA THR A 194 11.91 13.14 27.02
C THR A 194 12.14 14.63 26.77
N ALA A 195 11.40 15.26 25.86
CA ALA A 195 11.47 16.69 25.60
C ALA A 195 11.06 17.53 26.83
N ALA A 196 9.99 17.13 27.54
CA ALA A 196 9.56 17.79 28.77
C ALA A 196 10.60 17.65 29.88
N LEU A 197 11.23 16.48 29.99
CA LEU A 197 12.30 16.24 30.96
C LEU A 197 13.54 17.08 30.63
N GLU A 198 13.94 17.15 29.36
CA GLU A 198 15.08 17.95 28.93
C GLU A 198 14.89 19.44 29.24
N ARG A 199 13.69 19.99 29.01
CA ARG A 199 13.36 21.37 29.38
C ARG A 199 13.49 21.60 30.88
N ARG A 200 13.00 20.68 31.71
CA ARG A 200 13.12 20.73 33.18
C ARG A 200 14.59 20.67 33.64
N LEU A 201 15.40 19.82 33.03
CA LEU A 201 16.84 19.72 33.30
C LEU A 201 17.57 21.02 32.97
N ARG A 202 17.28 21.62 31.80
CA ARG A 202 17.86 22.90 31.40
C ARG A 202 17.45 24.04 32.33
N GLN A 203 16.21 24.06 32.82
CA GLN A 203 15.75 25.07 33.78
C GLN A 203 16.48 24.94 35.12
N ARG A 204 16.54 23.73 35.70
CA ARG A 204 17.27 23.48 36.97
C ARG A 204 18.76 23.82 36.87
N GLN A 205 19.36 23.66 35.69
CA GLN A 205 20.74 24.07 35.45
C GLN A 205 20.91 25.60 35.50
N ARG A 206 19.96 26.36 34.93
CA ARG A 206 19.96 27.83 34.99
C ARG A 206 19.76 28.33 36.42
N ASP A 207 18.87 27.70 37.18
CA ASP A 207 18.58 28.12 38.56
C ASP A 207 19.74 27.85 39.54
N ARG A 208 20.71 27.01 39.16
CA ARG A 208 21.92 26.69 39.94
C ARG A 208 23.18 27.48 39.51
N ALA A 209 23.13 28.19 38.37
CA ALA A 209 24.23 28.98 37.84
C ALA A 209 24.12 30.44 38.28
#